data_AF-A0A453SCF9-F1
#
_entry.id   AF-A0A453SCF9-F1
#
_cell.length_a   1.000
_cell.length_b   1.000
_cell.length_c   1.000
_cell.angle_alpha   90.00
_cell.angle_beta   90.00
_cell.angle_gamma   90.00
#
_symmetry.space_group_name_H-M   'P 1'
#
loop_
_entity.id
_entity.type
_entity.pdbx_description
1 polymer ?
#
loop_
_entity_poly.entity_id
_entity_poly.type
_entity_poly.pdbx_seq_one_letter_code
_entity_poly.pdbx_strand_id
1 'polypeptide(L)' 'GLQDHCWTADLRGALAPTALVEYVQLWTRLRHLHLSASPDRLVWRWTADGKYSARSCYRALFAGSTSAPFWRVTWKCWGP' A
#
# COMPACT_ATOMS: atom_id res chain seq x y z
N GLY A 1 17.87 3.18 6.07
CA GLY A 1 16.76 3.03 7.06
C GLY A 1 16.20 4.40 7.43
N LEU A 2 14.94 4.52 7.85
CA LEU A 2 14.31 5.83 8.13
C LEU A 2 14.87 6.52 9.38
N GLN A 3 15.45 5.75 10.31
CA GLN A 3 16.15 6.27 11.50
C GLN A 3 17.41 7.04 11.12
N ASP A 4 17.74 8.05 11.92
CA ASP A 4 18.95 8.85 11.82
C ASP A 4 19.23 9.43 10.43
N HIS A 5 18.16 9.67 9.67
CA HIS A 5 18.23 10.18 8.31
C HIS A 5 19.04 9.29 7.34
N CYS A 6 19.34 8.04 7.70
CA CYS A 6 20.17 7.16 6.89
C CYS A 6 19.56 6.81 5.52
N TRP A 7 18.26 7.05 5.33
CA TRP A 7 17.56 6.85 4.05
C TRP A 7 18.08 7.76 2.93
N THR A 8 18.78 8.85 3.25
CA THR A 8 19.34 9.75 2.24
C THR A 8 20.64 9.26 1.65
N ALA A 9 21.33 8.36 2.35
CA ALA A 9 22.53 7.71 1.84
C ALA A 9 22.23 6.71 0.70
N ASP A 10 20.96 6.27 0.59
CA ASP A 10 20.50 5.38 -0.48
C ASP A 10 20.28 6.12 -1.81
N LEU A 11 20.34 7.45 -1.83
CA LEU A 11 20.22 8.25 -3.05
C LEU A 11 21.52 8.21 -3.86
N ARG A 12 21.58 7.29 -4.82
CA ARG A 12 22.68 7.17 -5.78
C ARG A 12 22.27 7.76 -7.13
N GLY A 13 23.07 8.68 -7.67
CA GLY A 13 22.96 9.17 -9.04
C GLY A 13 22.60 10.66 -9.18
N ALA A 14 22.64 11.15 -10.43
CA ALA A 14 22.25 12.51 -10.77
C ALA A 14 20.72 12.63 -10.76
N LEU A 15 20.17 13.27 -9.72
CA LEU A 15 18.75 13.58 -9.62
C LEU A 15 18.42 14.73 -10.58
N ALA A 16 17.34 14.59 -11.35
CA ALA A 16 16.78 15.71 -12.11
C ALA A 16 16.37 16.84 -11.14
N PRO A 17 16.34 18.12 -11.58
CA PRO A 17 15.96 19.24 -10.72
C PRO A 17 14.60 19.07 -10.04
N THR A 18 13.64 18.45 -10.73
CA THR A 18 12.31 18.11 -10.18
C THR A 18 12.40 17.10 -9.04
N ALA A 19 13.22 16.05 -9.21
CA ALA A 19 13.43 15.04 -8.20
C ALA A 19 14.13 15.60 -6.94
N LEU A 20 15.01 16.61 -7.09
CA LEU A 20 15.58 17.33 -5.94
C LEU A 20 14.52 18.08 -5.14
N VAL A 21 13.57 18.73 -5.81
CA VAL A 21 12.46 19.43 -5.14
C VAL A 21 11.58 18.44 -4.37
N GLU A 22 11.19 17.34 -5.01
CA GLU A 22 10.40 16.27 -4.38
C GLU A 22 11.13 15.68 -3.17
N TYR A 23 12.44 15.51 -3.28
CA TYR A 23 13.27 15.03 -2.19
C TYR A 23 13.29 15.98 -0.99
N VAL A 24 13.48 17.29 -1.20
CA VAL A 24 13.46 18.28 -0.11
C VAL A 24 12.08 18.32 0.56
N GLN A 25 11.01 18.19 -0.22
CA GLN A 25 9.65 18.09 0.32
C GLN A 25 9.48 16.84 1.18
N LEU A 26 9.98 15.69 0.72
CA LEU A 26 9.94 14.44 1.48
C LEU A 26 10.74 14.56 2.79
N TRP A 27 11.97 15.08 2.72
CA TRP A 27 12.80 15.34 3.91
C TRP A 27 12.09 16.22 4.93
N THR A 28 11.44 17.29 4.46
CA THR A 28 10.70 18.22 5.32
C THR A 28 9.48 17.56 5.96
N ARG A 29 8.87 16.55 5.35
CA ARG A 29 7.78 15.78 5.99
C ARG A 29 8.32 14.76 6.98
N LEU A 30 9.39 14.05 6.61
CA LEU A 30 9.98 13.00 7.44
C LEU A 30 10.64 13.52 8.71
N ARG A 31 11.24 14.72 8.70
CA ARG A 31 11.87 15.33 9.90
C ARG A 31 10.90 15.54 11.07
N HIS A 32 9.59 15.56 10.81
CA HIS A 32 8.56 15.75 11.83
C HIS A 32 7.98 14.41 12.33
N LEU A 33 8.37 13.28 11.72
CA LEU A 33 7.95 11.97 12.15
C LEU A 33 8.86 11.45 13.26
N HIS A 34 8.26 11.15 14.41
CA HIS A 34 8.94 10.48 15.51
C HIS A 34 8.75 8.98 15.37
N LEU A 35 9.83 8.28 15.03
CA LEU A 35 9.83 6.82 15.00
C LEU A 35 9.82 6.29 16.43
N SER A 36 9.06 5.24 16.65
CA SER A 36 9.00 4.55 17.94
C SER A 36 9.56 3.14 17.79
N ALA A 37 10.01 2.56 18.90
CA ALA A 37 10.45 1.16 18.92
C ALA A 37 9.27 0.17 18.94
N SER A 38 8.02 0.66 19.01
CA SER A 38 6.85 -0.22 18.96
C SER A 38 6.66 -0.78 17.56
N PRO A 39 6.25 -2.05 17.43
CA PRO A 39 5.99 -2.64 16.12
C PRO A 39 4.83 -1.92 15.43
N ASP A 40 4.97 -1.72 14.13
CA ASP A 40 3.89 -1.17 13.30
C ASP A 40 2.67 -2.10 13.32
N ARG A 41 1.49 -1.51 13.48
CA ARG A 41 0.22 -2.25 13.45
C ARG A 41 -0.52 -1.98 12.15
N LEU A 42 -0.68 -3.01 11.34
CA LEU A 42 -1.60 -2.98 10.21
C LEU A 42 -3.03 -3.12 10.71
N VAL A 43 -3.86 -2.10 10.49
CA VAL A 43 -5.29 -2.11 10.85
C VAL A 43 -6.12 -2.25 9.58
N TRP A 44 -6.76 -3.41 9.40
CA TRP A 44 -7.62 -3.68 8.27
C TRP A 44 -9.04 -3.13 8.51
N ARG A 45 -9.36 -1.98 7.91
CA ARG A 45 -10.61 -1.23 8.20
C ARG A 45 -11.90 -1.90 7.70
N TRP A 46 -11.79 -2.96 6.91
CA TRP A 46 -12.93 -3.65 6.30
C TRP A 46 -13.42 -4.85 7.13
N THR A 47 -12.82 -5.12 8.28
CA THR A 47 -13.34 -6.09 9.26
C THR A 47 -13.40 -5.47 10.65
N ALA A 48 -14.41 -5.86 11.43
CA ALA A 48 -14.61 -5.33 12.79
C ALA A 48 -13.45 -5.70 13.74
N ASP A 49 -12.79 -6.83 13.50
CA ASP A 49 -11.63 -7.29 14.27
C ASP A 49 -10.31 -6.63 13.84
N GLY A 50 -10.33 -5.83 12.77
CA GLY A 50 -9.15 -5.15 12.23
C GLY A 50 -8.12 -6.08 11.59
N LYS A 51 -8.45 -7.36 11.39
CA LYS A 51 -7.51 -8.37 10.86
C LYS A 51 -7.60 -8.50 9.35
N TYR A 52 -6.43 -8.47 8.73
CA TYR A 52 -6.30 -8.77 7.31
C TYR A 52 -6.49 -10.26 7.03
N SER A 53 -7.18 -10.59 5.94
CA SER A 53 -7.16 -11.90 5.32
C SER A 53 -7.35 -11.74 3.80
N ALA A 54 -6.84 -12.67 3.01
CA ALA A 54 -7.07 -12.67 1.55
C ALA A 54 -8.57 -12.66 1.22
N ARG A 55 -9.39 -13.35 2.02
CA ARG A 55 -10.85 -13.38 1.89
C ARG A 55 -11.50 -12.01 2.14
N SER A 56 -11.11 -11.30 3.20
CA SER A 56 -11.66 -9.98 3.51
C SER A 56 -11.19 -8.91 2.53
N CYS A 57 -9.95 -9.02 2.03
CA CYS A 57 -9.44 -8.23 0.92
C CYS A 57 -10.28 -8.39 -0.34
N TYR A 58 -10.51 -9.63 -0.76
CA TYR A 58 -11.34 -9.92 -1.93
C TYR A 58 -12.75 -9.35 -1.77
N ARG A 59 -13.38 -9.53 -0.61
CA ARG A 59 -14.70 -8.92 -0.34
C ARG A 59 -14.69 -7.40 -0.42
N ALA A 60 -13.65 -6.74 0.10
CA ALA A 60 -13.51 -5.28 0.04
C ALA A 60 -13.31 -4.78 -1.40
N LEU A 61 -12.59 -5.52 -2.23
CA LEU A 61 -12.39 -5.19 -3.65
C LEU A 61 -13.72 -5.10 -4.43
N PHE A 62 -14.68 -5.94 -4.06
CA PHE A 62 -16.03 -5.96 -4.66
C PHE A 62 -17.08 -5.22 -3.81
N ALA A 63 -16.67 -4.43 -2.81
CA ALA A 63 -17.61 -3.62 -2.06
C ALA A 63 -18.27 -2.59 -3.00
N GLY A 64 -19.61 -2.67 -3.13
CA GLY A 64 -20.36 -1.83 -4.07
C GLY A 64 -20.49 -2.39 -5.48
N SER A 65 -20.01 -3.61 -5.74
CA SER A 65 -20.24 -4.27 -7.03
C SER A 65 -21.72 -4.62 -7.20
N THR A 66 -22.26 -4.34 -8.38
CA THR A 66 -23.61 -4.78 -8.78
C THR A 66 -23.58 -6.18 -9.37
N SER A 67 -24.57 -6.99 -9.02
CA SER A 67 -24.74 -8.31 -9.64
C SER A 67 -25.12 -8.13 -11.11
N ALA A 68 -24.32 -8.67 -12.03
CA ALA A 68 -24.71 -8.76 -13.42
C ALA A 68 -25.88 -9.77 -13.55
N PRO A 69 -27.03 -9.38 -14.13
CA PRO A 69 -28.18 -10.27 -14.27
C PRO A 69 -27.91 -11.48 -15.19
N PHE A 70 -26.85 -11.42 -16.00
CA PHE A 70 -26.45 -12.48 -16.94
C PHE A 70 -25.05 -13.00 -16.65
N TRP A 71 -24.69 -13.20 -15.36
CA TRP A 71 -23.43 -13.84 -15.02
C TRP A 71 -23.46 -15.31 -15.49
N ARG A 72 -23.13 -15.55 -16.75
CA ARG A 72 -22.87 -16.88 -17.28
C ARG A 72 -21.37 -17.04 -17.33
N VAL A 73 -20.85 -18.04 -16.63
CA VAL A 73 -19.46 -18.47 -16.75
C VAL A 73 -19.19 -18.75 -18.23
N THR A 74 -18.49 -17.83 -18.89
CA THR A 74 -18.12 -17.93 -20.31
C THR A 74 -16.99 -18.93 -20.55
N TRP A 75 -16.24 -19.26 -19.50
CA TRP A 75 -15.09 -20.14 -19.57
C TRP A 75 -15.47 -21.57 -19.14
N LYS A 76 -15.60 -22.47 -20.12
CA LYS A 76 -15.53 -23.91 -19.86
C LYS A 76 -14.07 -24.32 -19.78
N CYS A 77 -13.63 -24.84 -18.63
CA CYS A 77 -12.37 -25.56 -18.55
C CYS A 77 -12.51 -26.83 -19.39
N TRP A 78 -11.88 -26.84 -20.56
CA TRP A 78 -11.70 -28.07 -21.32
C TRP A 78 -10.68 -28.93 -20.57
N GLY A 79 -11.17 -29.91 -19.83
CA GLY A 79 -10.35 -31.00 -19.28
C GLY A 79 -10.62 -32.30 -20.07
N PRO A 80 -9.63 -33.19 -20.21
CA PRO A 80 -9.86 -34.57 -20.68
C PRO A 80 -10.65 -35.39 -19.66
#